data_AF-A0A5P8NY57-F1
#
_entry.id   AF-A0A5P8NY57-F1
#
_cell.length_a   1.000
_cell.length_b   1.000
_cell.length_c   1.000
_cell.angle_alpha   90.00
_cell.angle_beta   90.00
_cell.angle_gamma   90.00
#
_symmetry.space_group_name_H-M   'P 1'
#
loop_
_entity.id
_entity.type
_entity.pdbx_description
1 polymer ?
#
loop_
_entity_poly.entity_id
_entity_poly.type
_entity_poly.pdbx_seq_one_letter_code
_entity_poly.pdbx_strand_id
1 'polypeptide(L)'
;MSSYKKNVIISSFVKSGTVLSDAIITRLTNLKKYNVIDNESLDKKVSNYIGEASSFSFGGLNNITFNSIDIATNFHDKNNSIYKHMLLDITDIIDLKNYTLYTGHMNPLGIIENRITNEIEKKIYVYRYGLDVLNSKMKFIENLPWVYDVMTTFDGNQKKFQALRYTSIDKIVDFINSWMEHIKGYLKYENEFYGLNYELLLSSPKKEIKRLANYLEVSISEEKIEELIQEVFYKELSSGTSRNMYYKHYNDEEKSNQWKEYLPYQFYSDFNMKFKQELNKLGLIDRTNIKPYKNNDFHKNFIRKYQLFKEREKYDIYNKGVNSFIETLVTFLENKKIIVFGSNAYTNIVLSKLKPSTEIVMVIKDDRCRTNYKILLENILYYDYILVGIKPEAFTETKDILRDILKEQGTIEVINCYDKHI
;
A
#
# COMPACT_ATOMS: atom_id res chain seq x y z
N MET A 1 33.87 20.21 4.32
CA MET A 1 33.14 19.35 5.28
C MET A 1 33.94 18.07 5.47
N SER A 2 34.21 17.64 6.70
CA SER A 2 34.77 16.31 6.96
C SER A 2 33.84 15.27 6.32
N SER A 3 34.39 14.31 5.59
CA SER A 3 33.59 13.23 5.00
C SER A 3 32.82 12.50 6.11
N TYR A 4 31.50 12.36 5.98
CA TYR A 4 30.71 11.54 6.88
C TYR A 4 31.16 10.07 6.76
N LYS A 5 31.47 9.42 7.90
CA LYS A 5 32.08 8.07 7.92
C LYS A 5 31.26 7.06 8.72
N LYS A 6 29.94 7.12 8.60
CA LYS A 6 29.03 6.15 9.22
C LYS A 6 28.05 5.65 8.17
N ASN A 7 27.74 4.35 8.20
CA ASN A 7 26.63 3.81 7.42
C ASN A 7 25.31 4.28 8.05
N VAL A 8 24.32 4.51 7.20
CA VAL A 8 22.98 4.90 7.63
C VAL A 8 21.98 3.96 6.99
N ILE A 9 21.00 3.48 7.76
CA ILE A 9 19.86 2.74 7.22
C ILE A 9 18.55 3.47 7.52
N ILE A 10 17.77 3.74 6.48
CA ILE A 10 16.42 4.32 6.57
C ILE A 10 15.40 3.23 6.34
N SER A 11 14.60 2.95 7.37
CA SER A 11 13.39 2.14 7.29
C SER A 11 12.12 2.97 7.30
N SER A 12 11.12 2.50 6.58
CA SER A 12 9.82 3.16 6.50
C SER A 12 8.80 2.22 5.92
N PHE A 13 7.57 2.22 6.43
CA PHE A 13 6.50 1.59 5.66
C PHE A 13 6.30 2.34 4.34
N VAL A 14 5.88 1.64 3.27
CA VAL A 14 5.67 2.24 1.95
C VAL A 14 4.84 3.52 2.05
N LYS A 15 5.25 4.59 1.33
CA LYS A 15 4.57 5.90 1.29
C LYS A 15 4.61 6.73 2.60
N SER A 16 5.50 6.40 3.52
CA SER A 16 5.70 7.18 4.76
C SER A 16 6.67 8.36 4.62
N GLY A 17 7.21 8.63 3.42
CA GLY A 17 8.10 9.77 3.17
C GLY A 17 9.57 9.42 2.87
N THR A 18 9.87 8.16 2.57
CA THR A 18 11.23 7.65 2.32
C THR A 18 12.03 8.50 1.35
N VAL A 19 11.44 8.93 0.22
CA VAL A 19 12.13 9.72 -0.82
C VAL A 19 12.54 11.10 -0.30
N LEU A 20 11.66 11.74 0.49
CA LEU A 20 11.95 13.04 1.10
C LEU A 20 13.09 12.89 2.12
N SER A 21 13.00 11.91 3.00
CA SER A 21 14.02 11.64 4.02
C SER A 21 15.38 11.29 3.41
N ASP A 22 15.39 10.45 2.37
CA ASP A 22 16.58 10.07 1.59
C ASP A 22 17.28 11.31 0.99
N ALA A 23 16.52 12.21 0.36
CA ALA A 23 17.05 13.44 -0.22
C ALA A 23 17.65 14.40 0.82
N ILE A 24 17.04 14.49 2.00
CA ILE A 24 17.55 15.30 3.12
C ILE A 24 18.84 14.69 3.67
N ILE A 25 18.83 13.39 3.99
CA ILE A 25 19.97 12.72 4.63
C ILE A 25 21.18 12.68 3.70
N THR A 26 20.96 12.43 2.41
CA THR A 26 22.02 12.48 1.40
C THR A 26 22.69 13.84 1.36
N ARG A 27 21.94 14.95 1.44
CA ARG A 27 22.51 16.31 1.46
C ARG A 27 23.18 16.67 2.77
N LEU A 28 22.65 16.21 3.90
CA LEU A 28 23.27 16.43 5.21
C LEU A 28 24.63 15.73 5.31
N THR A 29 24.73 14.52 4.77
CA THR A 29 25.89 13.63 5.01
C THR A 29 26.84 13.52 3.83
N ASN A 30 26.40 13.89 2.62
CA ASN A 30 27.05 13.57 1.34
C ASN A 30 27.32 12.07 1.14
N LEU A 31 26.56 11.19 1.80
CA LEU A 31 26.68 9.75 1.59
C LEU A 31 26.24 9.38 0.19
N LYS A 32 26.94 8.43 -0.41
CA LYS A 32 26.41 7.74 -1.58
C LYS A 32 25.25 6.88 -1.12
N LYS A 33 24.09 7.05 -1.76
CA LYS A 33 23.03 6.05 -1.68
C LYS A 33 23.59 4.73 -2.19
N TYR A 34 23.22 3.63 -1.55
CA TYR A 34 23.54 2.30 -2.05
C TYR A 34 22.96 2.20 -3.47
N ASN A 35 23.84 2.40 -4.46
CA ASN A 35 23.51 2.24 -5.85
C ASN A 35 24.09 0.91 -6.28
N VAL A 36 23.15 0.04 -6.55
CA VAL A 36 23.33 -1.37 -6.73
C VAL A 36 23.99 -1.68 -8.10
N ILE A 37 23.97 -0.68 -9.00
CA ILE A 37 24.45 -0.72 -10.39
C ILE A 37 25.98 -0.79 -10.49
N ASP A 38 26.73 -0.42 -9.45
CA ASP A 38 28.20 -0.42 -9.48
C ASP A 38 28.82 -1.71 -8.91
N ASN A 39 28.10 -2.84 -8.93
CA ASN A 39 28.54 -4.09 -8.33
C ASN A 39 28.54 -5.28 -9.31
N GLU A 40 29.73 -5.64 -9.82
CA GLU A 40 29.91 -6.75 -10.76
C GLU A 40 29.34 -8.09 -10.26
N SER A 41 29.40 -8.34 -8.94
CA SER A 41 28.88 -9.59 -8.37
C SER A 41 27.36 -9.66 -8.47
N LEU A 42 26.70 -8.51 -8.37
CA LEU A 42 25.26 -8.44 -8.51
C LEU A 42 24.83 -8.45 -9.98
N ASP A 43 25.55 -7.79 -10.87
CA ASP A 43 25.32 -7.91 -12.31
C ASP A 43 25.36 -9.38 -12.75
N LYS A 44 26.30 -10.15 -12.21
CA LYS A 44 26.36 -11.60 -12.42
C LYS A 44 25.12 -12.31 -11.86
N LYS A 45 24.67 -11.99 -10.64
CA LYS A 45 23.43 -12.56 -10.08
C LYS A 45 22.21 -12.21 -10.93
N VAL A 46 22.08 -10.96 -11.38
CA VAL A 46 20.96 -10.46 -12.19
C VAL A 46 20.99 -11.04 -13.60
N SER A 47 22.18 -11.25 -14.18
CA SER A 47 22.35 -11.79 -15.54
C SER A 47 21.68 -13.14 -15.76
N ASN A 48 21.61 -13.98 -14.71
CA ASN A 48 20.89 -15.25 -14.73
C ASN A 48 19.36 -15.08 -14.87
N TYR A 49 18.85 -13.88 -14.62
CA TYR A 49 17.44 -13.53 -14.67
C TYR A 49 17.10 -12.53 -15.77
N ILE A 50 18.09 -12.01 -16.49
CA ILE A 50 17.89 -10.97 -17.52
C ILE A 50 16.92 -11.47 -18.59
N GLY A 51 17.04 -12.70 -19.08
CA GLY A 51 16.09 -13.25 -20.06
C GLY A 51 15.86 -12.26 -21.22
N GLU A 52 14.62 -11.79 -21.38
CA GLU A 52 14.23 -10.78 -22.38
C GLU A 52 14.33 -9.32 -21.90
N ALA A 53 14.79 -9.07 -20.67
CA ALA A 53 14.94 -7.72 -20.12
C ALA A 53 15.97 -6.93 -20.93
N SER A 54 15.64 -5.69 -21.27
CA SER A 54 16.61 -4.74 -21.82
C SER A 54 17.35 -3.98 -20.73
N SER A 55 16.78 -3.88 -19.53
CA SER A 55 17.39 -3.22 -18.37
C SER A 55 16.76 -3.69 -17.06
N PHE A 56 17.35 -3.31 -15.94
CA PHE A 56 16.79 -3.53 -14.60
C PHE A 56 16.97 -2.26 -13.75
N SER A 57 16.13 -2.11 -12.73
CA SER A 57 16.27 -1.05 -11.73
C SER A 57 16.00 -1.59 -10.33
N PHE A 58 16.63 -0.96 -9.35
CA PHE A 58 16.45 -1.32 -7.96
C PHE A 58 15.60 -0.28 -7.25
N GLY A 59 14.69 -0.76 -6.41
CA GLY A 59 13.91 0.10 -5.53
C GLY A 59 14.71 0.45 -4.29
N GLY A 60 14.59 -0.40 -3.28
CA GLY A 60 15.31 -0.33 -2.02
C GLY A 60 15.25 -1.68 -1.32
N LEU A 61 15.88 -1.77 -0.16
CA LEU A 61 15.80 -2.96 0.69
C LEU A 61 14.33 -3.22 1.05
N ASN A 62 13.87 -4.46 0.93
CA ASN A 62 12.44 -4.77 1.04
C ASN A 62 12.16 -5.80 2.13
N ASN A 63 12.90 -6.90 2.14
CA ASN A 63 12.78 -7.93 3.16
C ASN A 63 14.14 -8.16 3.82
N ILE A 64 14.16 -8.21 5.14
CA ILE A 64 15.38 -8.52 5.91
C ILE A 64 15.00 -9.58 6.93
N THR A 65 15.66 -10.73 6.85
CA THR A 65 15.56 -11.82 7.82
C THR A 65 16.86 -11.91 8.61
N PHE A 66 16.96 -12.82 9.58
CA PHE A 66 18.21 -13.07 10.31
C PHE A 66 19.42 -13.30 9.38
N ASN A 67 19.21 -14.00 8.26
CA ASN A 67 20.28 -14.43 7.34
C ASN A 67 20.23 -13.79 5.95
N SER A 68 19.15 -13.11 5.57
CA SER A 68 18.99 -12.56 4.22
C SER A 68 18.68 -11.06 4.22
N ILE A 69 19.20 -10.36 3.21
CA ILE A 69 18.85 -8.98 2.87
C ILE A 69 18.41 -8.99 1.42
N ASP A 70 17.12 -8.76 1.20
CA ASP A 70 16.53 -8.77 -0.11
C ASP A 70 16.27 -7.35 -0.63
N ILE A 71 16.63 -7.12 -1.88
CA ILE A 71 16.34 -5.88 -2.59
C ILE A 71 15.23 -6.06 -3.62
N ALA A 72 14.32 -5.09 -3.68
CA ALA A 72 13.31 -5.00 -4.74
C ALA A 72 13.97 -4.73 -6.08
N THR A 73 13.84 -5.67 -7.02
CA THR A 73 14.42 -5.58 -8.37
C THR A 73 13.32 -5.62 -9.42
N ASN A 74 13.30 -4.61 -10.29
CA ASN A 74 12.39 -4.50 -11.42
C ASN A 74 13.16 -4.77 -12.70
N PHE A 75 12.63 -5.65 -13.55
CA PHE A 75 13.14 -5.93 -14.89
C PHE A 75 12.24 -5.23 -15.90
N HIS A 76 12.88 -4.53 -16.83
CA HIS A 76 12.19 -3.72 -17.83
C HIS A 76 12.31 -4.36 -19.21
N ASP A 77 11.22 -4.29 -19.96
CA ASP A 77 11.20 -4.65 -21.37
C ASP A 77 11.82 -3.54 -22.23
N LYS A 78 11.90 -3.75 -23.54
CA LYS A 78 12.45 -2.78 -24.51
C LYS A 78 11.71 -1.43 -24.52
N ASN A 79 10.49 -1.37 -24.00
CA ASN A 79 9.69 -0.15 -23.86
C ASN A 79 9.86 0.50 -22.49
N ASN A 80 10.84 0.05 -21.69
CA ASN A 80 11.10 0.49 -20.32
C ASN A 80 9.91 0.27 -19.36
N SER A 81 9.07 -0.73 -19.65
CA SER A 81 7.96 -1.15 -18.81
C SER A 81 8.36 -2.30 -17.90
N ILE A 82 7.97 -2.25 -16.63
CA ILE A 82 8.26 -3.31 -15.67
C ILE A 82 7.43 -4.54 -16.03
N TYR A 83 8.07 -5.62 -16.49
CA TYR A 83 7.41 -6.88 -16.83
C TYR A 83 7.62 -7.97 -15.76
N LYS A 84 8.67 -7.83 -14.96
CA LYS A 84 8.98 -8.76 -13.87
C LYS A 84 9.50 -8.01 -12.65
N HIS A 85 9.01 -8.40 -11.49
CA HIS A 85 9.43 -7.90 -10.19
C HIS A 85 9.86 -9.09 -9.33
N MET A 86 11.01 -9.00 -8.67
CA MET A 86 11.43 -10.02 -7.72
C MET A 86 12.29 -9.42 -6.59
N LEU A 87 12.40 -10.20 -5.52
CA LEU A 87 13.33 -9.96 -4.44
C LEU A 87 14.63 -10.69 -4.74
N LEU A 88 15.76 -9.98 -4.71
CA LEU A 88 17.09 -10.56 -4.88
C LEU A 88 17.87 -10.47 -3.58
N ASP A 89 18.40 -11.61 -3.13
CA ASP A 89 19.27 -11.69 -1.96
C ASP A 89 20.65 -11.08 -2.28
N ILE A 90 20.96 -9.99 -1.59
CA ILE A 90 22.20 -9.23 -1.70
C ILE A 90 23.07 -9.32 -0.44
N THR A 91 22.78 -10.26 0.47
CA THR A 91 23.48 -10.40 1.76
C THR A 91 25.00 -10.39 1.62
N ASP A 92 25.54 -11.21 0.71
CA ASP A 92 26.99 -11.34 0.49
C ASP A 92 27.63 -10.16 -0.24
N ILE A 93 26.83 -9.15 -0.60
CA ILE A 93 27.23 -8.00 -1.42
C ILE A 93 27.21 -6.70 -0.59
N ILE A 94 26.58 -6.71 0.58
CA ILE A 94 26.59 -5.56 1.49
C ILE A 94 28.00 -5.35 2.05
N ASP A 95 28.58 -4.19 1.75
CA ASP A 95 29.88 -3.77 2.28
C ASP A 95 29.74 -2.52 3.14
N LEU A 96 29.87 -2.71 4.46
CA LEU A 96 29.80 -1.62 5.44
C LEU A 96 31.06 -0.74 5.47
N LYS A 97 32.12 -1.04 4.71
CA LYS A 97 33.32 -0.18 4.67
C LYS A 97 33.14 1.09 3.85
N ASN A 98 32.12 1.13 2.98
CA ASN A 98 31.93 2.21 2.00
C ASN A 98 31.11 3.40 2.49
N TYR A 99 30.77 3.47 3.79
CA TYR A 99 29.96 4.53 4.40
C TYR A 99 28.75 4.89 3.51
N THR A 100 27.76 4.03 3.50
CA THR A 100 26.68 4.06 2.53
C THR A 100 25.34 4.34 3.20
N LEU A 101 24.44 4.99 2.44
CA LEU A 101 23.05 5.16 2.81
C LEU A 101 22.20 4.03 2.22
N TYR A 102 21.68 3.16 3.08
CA TYR A 102 20.75 2.09 2.74
C TYR A 102 19.32 2.56 2.98
N THR A 103 18.42 2.37 2.02
CA THR A 103 17.02 2.81 2.17
C THR A 103 16.05 1.75 1.69
N GLY A 104 14.88 1.70 2.31
CA GLY A 104 13.93 0.63 2.01
C GLY A 104 12.65 0.62 2.84
N HIS A 105 11.92 -0.47 2.67
CA HIS A 105 10.63 -0.75 3.31
C HIS A 105 10.65 -1.99 4.23
N MET A 106 11.83 -2.35 4.73
CA MET A 106 11.99 -3.48 5.64
C MET A 106 11.45 -3.19 7.04
N ASN A 107 10.90 -4.24 7.66
CA ASN A 107 10.43 -4.20 9.04
C ASN A 107 11.58 -3.88 10.00
N PRO A 108 11.41 -2.95 10.97
CA PRO A 108 12.42 -2.64 11.98
C PRO A 108 12.94 -3.85 12.74
N LEU A 109 12.09 -4.86 13.00
CA LEU A 109 12.49 -6.12 13.63
C LEU A 109 13.59 -6.81 12.82
N GLY A 110 13.39 -6.93 11.50
CA GLY A 110 14.37 -7.56 10.61
C GLY A 110 15.72 -6.85 10.59
N ILE A 111 15.72 -5.50 10.69
CA ILE A 111 16.97 -4.72 10.75
C ILE A 111 17.79 -5.06 12.00
N ILE A 112 17.12 -5.18 13.15
CA ILE A 112 17.77 -5.43 14.44
C ILE A 112 18.22 -6.88 14.56
N GLU A 113 17.43 -7.83 14.04
CA GLU A 113 17.76 -9.25 14.13
C GLU A 113 18.80 -9.70 13.10
N ASN A 114 18.96 -8.99 11.99
CA ASN A 114 19.91 -9.36 10.94
C ASN A 114 21.36 -9.04 11.32
N ARG A 115 22.24 -10.03 11.12
CA ARG A 115 23.67 -9.95 11.47
C ARG A 115 24.43 -8.78 10.85
N ILE A 116 24.06 -8.33 9.64
CA ILE A 116 24.76 -7.24 8.93
C ILE A 116 24.13 -5.90 9.26
N THR A 117 22.80 -5.76 9.12
CA THR A 117 22.17 -4.46 9.33
C THR A 117 22.12 -4.02 10.79
N ASN A 118 22.24 -4.96 11.73
CA ASN A 118 22.37 -4.62 13.15
C ASN A 118 23.68 -3.86 13.45
N GLU A 119 24.75 -4.11 12.68
CA GLU A 119 26.04 -3.40 12.81
C GLU A 119 26.00 -1.95 12.30
N ILE A 120 24.93 -1.54 11.59
CA ILE A 120 24.77 -0.16 11.14
C ILE A 120 24.42 0.74 12.32
N GLU A 121 25.34 1.65 12.68
CA GLU A 121 25.20 2.53 13.85
C GLU A 121 24.00 3.48 13.74
N LYS A 122 23.79 4.10 12.57
CA LYS A 122 22.75 5.12 12.40
C LYS A 122 21.53 4.50 11.74
N LYS A 123 20.54 4.14 12.55
CA LYS A 123 19.25 3.62 12.09
C LYS A 123 18.18 4.69 12.20
N ILE A 124 17.39 4.88 11.15
CA ILE A 124 16.34 5.90 11.08
C ILE A 124 15.05 5.21 10.68
N TYR A 125 13.97 5.47 11.41
CA TYR A 125 12.64 5.00 11.07
C TYR A 125 11.75 6.18 10.69
N VAL A 126 11.29 6.23 9.45
CA VAL A 126 10.37 7.24 8.95
C VAL A 126 8.94 6.73 9.11
N TYR A 127 8.14 7.47 9.85
CA TYR A 127 6.72 7.14 10.07
C TYR A 127 5.82 8.31 9.69
N ARG A 128 4.59 7.95 9.33
CA ARG A 128 3.53 8.84 8.89
C ARG A 128 2.19 8.27 9.36
N TYR A 129 1.19 9.13 9.55
CA TYR A 129 -0.15 8.71 9.93
C TYR A 129 -0.76 7.70 8.93
N GLY A 130 -1.22 6.55 9.43
CA GLY A 130 -1.59 5.39 8.60
C GLY A 130 -2.67 5.66 7.55
N LEU A 131 -3.64 6.53 7.83
CA LEU A 131 -4.67 6.87 6.84
C LEU A 131 -4.12 7.79 5.73
N ASP A 132 -3.15 8.66 6.05
CA ASP A 132 -2.45 9.46 5.03
C ASP A 132 -1.54 8.57 4.17
N VAL A 133 -0.92 7.55 4.77
CA VAL A 133 -0.13 6.51 4.08
C VAL A 133 -1.01 5.72 3.11
N LEU A 134 -2.18 5.24 3.56
CA LEU A 134 -3.17 4.55 2.72
C LEU A 134 -3.59 5.42 1.53
N ASN A 135 -3.99 6.67 1.79
CA ASN A 135 -4.38 7.60 0.73
C ASN A 135 -3.23 7.84 -0.28
N SER A 136 -1.99 7.98 0.21
CA SER A 136 -0.83 8.13 -0.68
C SER A 136 -0.55 6.88 -1.50
N LYS A 137 -0.77 5.68 -0.94
CA LYS A 137 -0.67 4.42 -1.69
C LYS A 137 -1.74 4.33 -2.78
N MET A 138 -2.99 4.68 -2.46
CA MET A 138 -4.07 4.68 -3.44
C MET A 138 -3.75 5.64 -4.59
N LYS A 139 -3.27 6.86 -4.30
CA LYS A 139 -2.87 7.83 -5.31
C LYS A 139 -1.71 7.38 -6.19
N PHE A 140 -0.74 6.68 -5.61
CA PHE A 140 0.33 6.11 -6.40
C PHE A 140 -0.16 5.07 -7.41
N ILE A 141 -1.16 4.26 -7.05
CA ILE A 141 -1.75 3.27 -7.96
C ILE A 141 -2.41 3.96 -9.17
N GLU A 142 -3.08 5.10 -9.01
CA GLU A 142 -3.67 5.86 -10.14
C GLU A 142 -2.68 6.25 -11.22
N ASN A 143 -1.42 6.44 -10.84
CA ASN A 143 -0.39 6.90 -11.76
C ASN A 143 0.27 5.74 -12.51
N LEU A 144 -0.15 4.50 -12.28
CA LEU A 144 0.30 3.37 -13.10
C LEU A 144 -0.37 3.48 -14.49
N PRO A 145 0.39 3.36 -15.60
CA PRO A 145 -0.13 3.61 -16.95
C PRO A 145 -1.43 2.87 -17.26
N TRP A 146 -1.50 1.59 -16.94
CA TRP A 146 -2.68 0.77 -17.18
C TRP A 146 -3.89 1.19 -16.31
N VAL A 147 -3.67 1.68 -15.08
CA VAL A 147 -4.76 2.23 -14.24
C VAL A 147 -5.28 3.51 -14.86
N TYR A 148 -4.36 4.35 -15.31
CA TYR A 148 -4.69 5.59 -16.00
C TYR A 148 -5.51 5.30 -17.27
N ASP A 149 -5.11 4.33 -18.08
CA ASP A 149 -5.84 3.91 -19.27
C ASP A 149 -7.26 3.48 -18.93
N VAL A 150 -7.43 2.60 -17.93
CA VAL A 150 -8.77 2.22 -17.44
C VAL A 150 -9.56 3.44 -16.98
N MET A 151 -8.96 4.37 -16.24
CA MET A 151 -9.62 5.60 -15.79
C MET A 151 -10.11 6.47 -16.96
N THR A 152 -9.32 6.57 -18.03
CA THR A 152 -9.70 7.38 -19.21
C THR A 152 -10.90 6.80 -19.98
N THR A 153 -11.17 5.50 -19.85
CA THR A 153 -12.35 4.88 -20.47
C THR A 153 -13.68 5.26 -19.82
N PHE A 154 -13.66 5.85 -18.62
CA PHE A 154 -14.86 6.26 -17.88
C PHE A 154 -15.11 7.77 -17.99
N ASP A 155 -15.56 8.23 -19.18
CA ASP A 155 -16.12 9.56 -19.52
C ASP A 155 -16.01 10.65 -18.43
N GLY A 156 -14.78 11.08 -18.09
CA GLY A 156 -14.51 12.21 -17.20
C GLY A 156 -14.88 12.04 -15.71
N ASN A 157 -15.29 10.85 -15.24
CA ASN A 157 -15.73 10.67 -13.85
C ASN A 157 -14.63 10.12 -12.93
N GLN A 158 -13.50 10.83 -12.88
CA GLN A 158 -12.34 10.47 -12.05
C GLN A 158 -12.76 10.17 -10.60
N LYS A 159 -13.64 10.99 -10.00
CA LYS A 159 -14.13 10.80 -8.62
C LYS A 159 -14.82 9.45 -8.38
N LYS A 160 -15.57 8.91 -9.34
CA LYS A 160 -16.20 7.59 -9.24
C LYS A 160 -15.15 6.48 -9.18
N PHE A 161 -14.08 6.57 -9.96
CA PHE A 161 -12.97 5.62 -9.91
C PHE A 161 -12.17 5.72 -8.61
N GLN A 162 -11.97 6.94 -8.12
CA GLN A 162 -11.31 7.16 -6.84
C GLN A 162 -12.01 6.45 -5.70
N ALA A 163 -13.34 6.53 -5.68
CA ALA A 163 -14.21 5.81 -4.76
C ALA A 163 -14.08 4.28 -4.87
N LEU A 164 -14.00 3.71 -6.08
CA LEU A 164 -13.92 2.26 -6.27
C LEU A 164 -12.72 1.63 -5.55
N ARG A 165 -11.57 2.30 -5.51
CA ARG A 165 -10.38 1.81 -4.79
C ARG A 165 -10.58 1.62 -3.29
N TYR A 166 -11.50 2.37 -2.70
CA TYR A 166 -11.84 2.29 -1.29
C TYR A 166 -12.94 1.28 -0.98
N THR A 167 -13.45 0.59 -1.99
CA THR A 167 -14.50 -0.42 -1.76
C THR A 167 -13.96 -1.81 -1.50
N SER A 168 -12.65 -2.03 -1.64
CA SER A 168 -11.95 -3.21 -1.10
C SER A 168 -11.64 -3.04 0.37
N ILE A 169 -12.67 -3.21 1.20
CA ILE A 169 -12.50 -3.09 2.65
C ILE A 169 -11.41 -4.04 3.17
N ASP A 170 -11.36 -5.28 2.69
CA ASP A 170 -10.32 -6.25 3.04
C ASP A 170 -8.91 -5.70 2.82
N LYS A 171 -8.62 -5.24 1.61
CA LYS A 171 -7.29 -4.70 1.28
C LYS A 171 -6.97 -3.44 2.08
N ILE A 172 -7.96 -2.60 2.36
CA ILE A 172 -7.76 -1.42 3.20
C ILE A 172 -7.39 -1.85 4.62
N VAL A 173 -8.13 -2.79 5.19
CA VAL A 173 -7.89 -3.29 6.54
C VAL A 173 -6.54 -4.03 6.61
N ASP A 174 -6.23 -4.88 5.64
CA ASP A 174 -4.96 -5.59 5.53
C ASP A 174 -3.78 -4.63 5.40
N PHE A 175 -3.90 -3.61 4.54
CA PHE A 175 -2.86 -2.59 4.40
C PHE A 175 -2.64 -1.83 5.70
N ILE A 176 -3.71 -1.46 6.40
CA ILE A 176 -3.64 -0.76 7.69
C ILE A 176 -3.06 -1.66 8.78
N ASN A 177 -3.43 -2.93 8.83
CA ASN A 177 -2.86 -3.89 9.78
C ASN A 177 -1.37 -4.10 9.49
N SER A 178 -0.97 -4.26 8.23
CA SER A 178 0.43 -4.38 7.82
C SER A 178 1.25 -3.12 8.16
N TRP A 179 0.69 -1.94 7.93
CA TRP A 179 1.29 -0.68 8.38
C TRP A 179 1.48 -0.68 9.91
N MET A 180 0.47 -1.09 10.66
CA MET A 180 0.53 -1.16 12.12
C MET A 180 1.53 -2.19 12.63
N GLU A 181 1.67 -3.35 12.00
CA GLU A 181 2.72 -4.33 12.31
C GLU A 181 4.12 -3.71 12.17
N HIS A 182 4.32 -2.91 11.13
CA HIS A 182 5.56 -2.19 10.90
C HIS A 182 5.83 -1.14 11.99
N ILE A 183 4.80 -0.39 12.38
CA ILE A 183 4.85 0.57 13.50
C ILE A 183 5.17 -0.14 14.83
N LYS A 184 4.52 -1.28 15.10
CA LYS A 184 4.78 -2.09 16.32
C LYS A 184 6.21 -2.61 16.33
N GLY A 185 6.74 -3.03 15.19
CA GLY A 185 8.14 -3.39 15.03
C GLY A 185 9.07 -2.23 15.43
N TYR A 186 8.80 -1.02 14.96
CA TYR A 186 9.55 0.17 15.37
C TYR A 186 9.41 0.46 16.87
N LEU A 187 8.18 0.54 17.39
CA LEU A 187 7.93 0.86 18.80
C LEU A 187 8.57 -0.15 19.76
N LYS A 188 8.72 -1.41 19.34
CA LYS A 188 9.42 -2.44 20.13
C LYS A 188 10.92 -2.12 20.32
N TYR A 189 11.54 -1.44 19.35
CA TYR A 189 12.97 -1.10 19.35
C TYR A 189 13.18 0.41 19.19
N GLU A 190 12.29 1.24 19.71
CA GLU A 190 12.31 2.69 19.45
C GLU A 190 13.63 3.37 19.88
N ASN A 191 14.32 2.81 20.88
CA ASN A 191 15.61 3.31 21.36
C ASN A 191 16.77 3.03 20.38
N GLU A 192 16.60 2.08 19.46
CA GLU A 192 17.61 1.72 18.45
C GLU A 192 17.49 2.57 17.17
N PHE A 193 16.39 3.33 17.02
CA PHE A 193 16.08 4.09 15.82
C PHE A 193 15.86 5.57 16.14
N TYR A 194 16.38 6.45 15.29
CA TYR A 194 15.86 7.81 15.23
C TYR A 194 14.49 7.81 14.54
N GLY A 195 13.43 8.11 15.29
CA GLY A 195 12.08 8.27 14.75
C GLY A 195 11.91 9.60 14.01
N LEU A 196 11.89 9.56 12.68
CA LEU A 196 11.62 10.71 11.82
C LEU A 196 10.13 10.80 11.50
N ASN A 197 9.45 11.77 12.11
CA ASN A 197 8.02 12.00 11.92
C ASN A 197 7.77 12.82 10.65
N TYR A 198 7.07 12.25 9.68
CA TYR A 198 6.76 12.90 8.41
C TYR A 198 5.94 14.18 8.58
N GLU A 199 4.94 14.18 9.45
CA GLU A 199 4.11 15.36 9.72
C GLU A 199 4.92 16.51 10.31
N LEU A 200 5.82 16.24 11.27
CA LEU A 200 6.72 17.26 11.84
C LEU A 200 7.73 17.77 10.81
N LEU A 201 8.21 16.89 9.94
CA LEU A 201 9.11 17.26 8.86
C LEU A 201 8.45 18.25 7.88
N LEU A 202 7.13 18.17 7.68
CA LEU A 202 6.37 19.13 6.88
C LEU A 202 6.03 20.41 7.65
N SER A 203 5.55 20.30 8.89
CA SER A 203 5.04 21.45 9.66
C SER A 203 6.15 22.28 10.31
N SER A 204 7.33 21.69 10.54
CA SER A 204 8.46 22.33 11.20
C SER A 204 9.79 21.81 10.66
N PRO A 205 10.03 21.90 9.33
CA PRO A 205 11.15 21.26 8.65
C PRO A 205 12.50 21.64 9.27
N LYS A 206 12.71 22.93 9.57
CA LYS A 206 13.94 23.45 10.17
C LYS A 206 14.28 22.77 11.49
N LYS A 207 13.29 22.64 12.38
CA LYS A 207 13.45 21.99 13.69
C LYS A 207 13.78 20.51 13.53
N GLU A 208 13.09 19.82 12.64
CA GLU A 208 13.28 18.38 12.45
C GLU A 208 14.61 18.07 11.74
N ILE A 209 15.01 18.85 10.74
CA ILE A 209 16.32 18.74 10.09
C ILE A 209 17.45 18.99 11.09
N LYS A 210 17.32 19.97 11.99
CA LYS A 210 18.33 20.22 13.03
C LYS A 210 18.47 19.05 14.01
N ARG A 211 17.35 18.45 14.44
CA ARG A 211 17.37 17.24 15.29
C ARG A 211 18.01 16.06 14.58
N LEU A 212 17.69 15.86 13.31
CA LEU A 212 18.26 14.83 12.47
C LEU A 212 19.77 15.03 12.26
N ALA A 213 20.22 16.26 12.00
CA ALA A 213 21.63 16.60 11.88
C ALA A 213 22.39 16.32 13.18
N ASN A 214 21.81 16.66 14.34
CA ASN A 214 22.39 16.33 15.64
C ASN A 214 22.51 14.81 15.86
N TYR A 215 21.47 14.03 15.54
CA TYR A 215 21.51 12.57 15.63
C TYR A 215 22.59 11.96 14.72
N LEU A 216 22.72 12.52 13.51
CA LEU A 216 23.74 12.12 12.56
C LEU A 216 25.14 12.60 12.98
N GLU A 217 25.27 13.53 13.93
CA GLU A 217 26.54 14.19 14.30
C GLU A 217 27.11 15.08 13.18
N VAL A 218 26.23 15.75 12.45
CA VAL A 218 26.59 16.72 11.40
C VAL A 218 26.37 18.14 11.92
N SER A 219 27.43 18.95 11.92
CA SER A 219 27.31 20.38 12.14
C SER A 219 26.77 21.07 10.89
N ILE A 220 25.64 21.77 11.02
CA ILE A 220 25.00 22.51 9.94
C ILE A 220 24.56 23.89 10.44
N SER A 221 24.79 24.94 9.64
CA SER A 221 24.33 26.29 9.95
C SER A 221 22.84 26.46 9.62
N GLU A 222 22.19 27.43 10.27
CA GLU A 222 20.79 27.75 9.98
C GLU A 222 20.57 28.12 8.51
N GLU A 223 21.50 28.86 7.90
CA GLU A 223 21.47 29.20 6.47
C GLU A 223 21.47 27.95 5.57
N LYS A 224 22.32 26.96 5.87
CA LYS A 224 22.36 25.70 5.12
C LYS A 224 21.13 24.84 5.32
N ILE A 225 20.48 24.92 6.48
CA ILE A 225 19.18 24.27 6.68
C ILE A 225 18.13 24.91 5.76
N GLU A 226 18.07 26.24 5.67
CA GLU A 226 17.13 26.93 4.77
C GLU A 226 17.40 26.59 3.30
N GLU A 227 18.66 26.61 2.87
CA GLU A 227 19.04 26.18 1.51
C GLU A 227 18.57 24.74 1.22
N LEU A 228 18.81 23.82 2.14
CA LEU A 228 18.39 22.42 2.00
C LEU A 228 16.87 22.31 1.88
N ILE A 229 16.12 23.04 2.71
CA ILE A 229 14.66 23.09 2.61
C ILE A 229 14.25 23.59 1.22
N GLN A 230 14.87 24.68 0.74
CA GLN A 230 14.56 25.23 -0.58
C GLN A 230 14.82 24.24 -1.71
N GLU A 231 15.98 23.59 -1.69
CA GLU A 231 16.37 22.62 -2.71
C GLU A 231 15.49 21.37 -2.70
N VAL A 232 15.27 20.78 -1.53
CA VAL A 232 14.57 19.51 -1.41
C VAL A 232 13.07 19.70 -1.55
N PHE A 233 12.48 20.63 -0.77
CA PHE A 233 11.03 20.76 -0.70
C PHE A 233 10.45 21.49 -1.90
N TYR A 234 11.14 22.49 -2.45
CA TYR A 234 10.56 23.33 -3.51
C TYR A 234 11.17 23.11 -4.90
N LYS A 235 12.47 22.81 -5.01
CA LYS A 235 13.14 22.69 -6.34
C LYS A 235 13.17 21.26 -6.88
N GLU A 236 13.64 20.29 -6.11
CA GLU A 236 13.83 18.91 -6.59
C GLU A 236 12.50 18.18 -6.76
N LEU A 237 11.57 18.39 -5.82
CA LEU A 237 10.29 17.72 -5.91
C LEU A 237 9.42 18.31 -7.04
N SER A 238 9.60 19.58 -7.44
CA SER A 238 8.78 20.27 -8.48
C SER A 238 9.25 20.13 -9.93
N SER A 239 10.49 19.69 -10.17
CA SER A 239 11.12 19.84 -11.49
C SER A 239 11.19 18.56 -12.33
N GLY A 240 10.89 17.38 -11.79
CA GLY A 240 10.89 16.13 -12.56
C GLY A 240 9.54 15.80 -13.18
N THR A 241 9.47 15.40 -14.45
CA THR A 241 8.20 15.02 -15.15
C THR A 241 7.46 13.85 -14.50
N SER A 242 8.17 12.88 -13.91
CA SER A 242 7.61 11.79 -13.09
C SER A 242 7.48 12.15 -11.60
N ARG A 243 8.19 13.19 -11.13
CA ARG A 243 8.18 13.68 -9.73
C ARG A 243 7.20 14.83 -9.49
N ASN A 244 6.74 15.52 -10.53
CA ASN A 244 5.65 16.49 -10.51
C ASN A 244 4.32 15.85 -10.06
N MET A 245 4.15 14.55 -10.31
CA MET A 245 3.05 13.76 -9.76
C MET A 245 3.16 13.62 -8.23
N TYR A 246 4.38 13.49 -7.71
CA TYR A 246 4.64 13.48 -6.28
C TYR A 246 4.55 14.91 -5.70
N TYR A 247 5.04 15.94 -6.39
CA TYR A 247 5.01 17.35 -5.97
C TYR A 247 3.61 17.90 -5.70
N LYS A 248 2.62 17.50 -6.50
CA LYS A 248 1.21 17.84 -6.23
C LYS A 248 0.77 17.40 -4.82
N HIS A 249 1.47 16.48 -4.16
CA HIS A 249 1.24 16.05 -2.78
C HIS A 249 1.99 16.85 -1.69
N TYR A 250 2.99 17.68 -2.02
CA TYR A 250 3.88 18.31 -1.04
C TYR A 250 3.60 19.79 -0.76
N ASN A 251 2.82 20.48 -1.60
CA ASN A 251 2.85 21.95 -1.64
C ASN A 251 1.56 22.69 -1.22
N ASP A 252 0.71 22.13 -0.35
CA ASP A 252 -0.34 22.91 0.31
C ASP A 252 -0.49 22.47 1.78
N GLU A 253 -0.56 23.45 2.69
CA GLU A 253 -0.85 23.27 4.12
C GLU A 253 -2.16 22.49 4.37
N GLU A 254 -3.04 22.42 3.37
CA GLU A 254 -4.34 21.74 3.41
C GLU A 254 -4.29 20.21 3.15
N LYS A 255 -3.12 19.62 2.83
CA LYS A 255 -3.09 18.23 2.26
C LYS A 255 -2.81 17.11 3.26
N SER A 256 -2.38 17.42 4.48
CA SER A 256 -2.50 16.44 5.58
C SER A 256 -3.99 16.21 5.84
N ASN A 257 -4.43 14.97 6.03
CA ASN A 257 -5.85 14.61 6.18
C ASN A 257 -6.70 14.49 4.90
N GLN A 258 -6.10 14.46 3.70
CA GLN A 258 -6.86 14.22 2.46
C GLN A 258 -7.64 12.90 2.45
N TRP A 259 -7.25 11.94 3.30
CA TRP A 259 -8.00 10.70 3.47
C TRP A 259 -9.47 10.93 3.85
N LYS A 260 -9.82 12.09 4.45
CA LYS A 260 -11.20 12.46 4.82
C LYS A 260 -12.15 12.54 3.63
N GLU A 261 -11.64 12.79 2.43
CA GLU A 261 -12.46 12.81 1.21
C GLU A 261 -13.00 11.40 0.89
N TYR A 262 -12.27 10.35 1.27
CA TYR A 262 -12.51 8.98 0.79
C TYR A 262 -12.81 7.96 1.89
N LEU A 263 -12.33 8.16 3.10
CA LEU A 263 -12.71 7.33 4.23
C LEU A 263 -13.85 8.01 4.97
N PRO A 264 -14.85 7.30 5.52
CA PRO A 264 -15.90 7.89 6.36
C PRO A 264 -15.50 7.99 7.83
N TYR A 265 -16.17 8.89 8.59
CA TYR A 265 -15.80 9.20 9.97
C TYR A 265 -15.84 7.98 10.88
N GLN A 266 -16.81 7.08 10.68
CA GLN A 266 -16.90 5.86 11.48
C GLN A 266 -15.70 4.92 11.27
N PHE A 267 -15.15 4.81 10.05
CA PHE A 267 -13.92 4.03 9.82
C PHE A 267 -12.71 4.67 10.52
N TYR A 268 -12.59 5.99 10.41
CA TYR A 268 -11.57 6.76 11.15
C TYR A 268 -11.69 6.56 12.66
N SER A 269 -12.90 6.63 13.22
CA SER A 269 -13.16 6.45 14.64
C SER A 269 -12.72 5.05 15.10
N ASP A 270 -13.15 4.02 14.37
CA ASP A 270 -12.77 2.62 14.66
C ASP A 270 -11.25 2.44 14.59
N PHE A 271 -10.58 3.00 13.56
CA PHE A 271 -9.13 2.97 13.41
C PHE A 271 -8.40 3.59 14.62
N ASN A 272 -8.77 4.80 15.03
CA ASN A 272 -8.11 5.46 16.16
C ASN A 272 -8.41 4.75 17.48
N MET A 273 -9.60 4.19 17.65
CA MET A 273 -9.94 3.41 18.84
C MET A 273 -9.12 2.12 18.91
N LYS A 274 -9.02 1.38 17.79
CA LYS A 274 -8.26 0.12 17.69
C LYS A 274 -6.77 0.31 17.98
N PHE A 275 -6.17 1.42 17.53
CA PHE A 275 -4.73 1.67 17.60
C PHE A 275 -4.35 2.86 18.51
N LYS A 276 -5.19 3.18 19.49
CA LYS A 276 -5.03 4.35 20.36
C LYS A 276 -3.68 4.37 21.08
N GLN A 277 -3.21 3.21 21.53
CA GLN A 277 -1.98 3.15 22.32
C GLN A 277 -0.75 3.45 21.47
N GLU A 278 -0.64 2.85 20.28
CA GLU A 278 0.47 3.02 19.36
C GLU A 278 0.50 4.43 18.78
N LEU A 279 -0.66 4.96 18.37
CA LEU A 279 -0.75 6.34 17.87
C LEU A 279 -0.35 7.35 18.95
N ASN A 280 -0.66 7.09 20.23
CA ASN A 280 -0.29 7.97 21.34
C ASN A 280 1.21 8.04 21.51
N LYS A 281 1.88 6.88 21.48
CA LYS A 281 3.34 6.79 21.58
C LYS A 281 4.04 7.56 20.46
N LEU A 282 3.46 7.54 19.25
CA LEU A 282 4.00 8.27 18.10
C LEU A 282 3.71 9.79 18.12
N GLY A 283 2.91 10.28 19.08
CA GLY A 283 2.42 11.67 19.05
C GLY A 283 1.50 11.95 17.85
N LEU A 284 0.79 10.92 17.36
CA LEU A 284 -0.15 11.01 16.23
C LEU A 284 -1.62 11.05 16.68
N ILE A 285 -1.87 11.14 17.99
CA ILE A 285 -3.21 11.37 18.55
C ILE A 285 -3.47 12.87 18.62
N ASP A 286 -4.76 13.20 18.57
CA ASP A 286 -5.32 14.56 18.55
C ASP A 286 -5.50 15.19 17.16
N ARG A 287 -5.96 14.35 16.23
CA ARG A 287 -6.85 14.83 15.16
C ARG A 287 -8.32 14.81 15.62
N THR A 288 -8.60 14.79 16.94
CA THR A 288 -9.95 14.64 17.51
C THR A 288 -10.89 15.82 17.26
N ASN A 289 -10.36 16.97 16.82
CA ASN A 289 -11.17 18.08 16.32
C ASN A 289 -11.72 17.87 14.89
N ILE A 290 -11.56 16.66 14.32
CA ILE A 290 -12.20 16.32 13.04
C ILE A 290 -13.70 16.24 13.26
N LYS A 291 -14.40 17.30 12.85
CA LYS A 291 -15.86 17.29 12.75
C LYS A 291 -16.29 16.17 11.80
N PRO A 292 -17.40 15.46 12.10
CA PRO A 292 -18.05 14.59 11.13
C PRO A 292 -18.29 15.39 9.84
N TYR A 293 -17.75 14.90 8.72
CA TYR A 293 -17.98 15.50 7.40
C TYR A 293 -19.28 14.97 6.82
N LYS A 294 -19.86 15.74 5.87
CA LYS A 294 -21.08 15.34 5.19
C LYS A 294 -20.85 14.04 4.44
N ASN A 295 -21.49 12.97 4.89
CA ASN A 295 -21.53 11.70 4.19
C ASN A 295 -22.16 11.90 2.81
N ASN A 296 -21.38 11.67 1.76
CA ASN A 296 -21.92 11.50 0.42
C ASN A 296 -22.40 10.04 0.24
N ASP A 297 -23.03 9.73 -0.89
CA ASP A 297 -23.52 8.37 -1.16
C ASP A 297 -22.40 7.33 -1.20
N PHE A 298 -21.19 7.75 -1.59
CA PHE A 298 -20.02 6.90 -1.51
C PHE A 298 -19.65 6.53 -0.07
N HIS A 299 -19.65 7.48 0.88
CA HIS A 299 -19.40 7.19 2.29
C HIS A 299 -20.43 6.24 2.89
N LYS A 300 -21.70 6.36 2.49
CA LYS A 300 -22.76 5.41 2.89
C LYS A 300 -22.45 3.99 2.39
N ASN A 301 -22.09 3.86 1.11
CA ASN A 301 -21.72 2.57 0.52
C ASN A 301 -20.46 1.98 1.16
N PHE A 302 -19.45 2.80 1.45
CA PHE A 302 -18.27 2.36 2.18
C PHE A 302 -18.64 1.83 3.56
N ILE A 303 -19.44 2.58 4.35
CA ILE A 303 -19.83 2.16 5.69
C ILE A 303 -20.63 0.86 5.67
N ARG A 304 -21.55 0.71 4.71
CA ARG A 304 -22.27 -0.54 4.51
C ARG A 304 -21.30 -1.71 4.27
N LYS A 305 -20.37 -1.57 3.31
CA LYS A 305 -19.36 -2.61 3.04
C LYS A 305 -18.45 -2.88 4.23
N TYR A 306 -18.10 -1.86 5.01
CA TYR A 306 -17.29 -2.00 6.21
C TYR A 306 -18.04 -2.70 7.36
N GLN A 307 -19.35 -2.47 7.48
CA GLN A 307 -20.19 -3.23 8.42
C GLN A 307 -20.30 -4.70 8.01
N LEU A 308 -20.50 -4.97 6.72
CA LEU A 308 -20.50 -6.32 6.17
C LEU A 308 -19.18 -7.06 6.42
N PHE A 309 -18.04 -6.40 6.23
CA PHE A 309 -16.73 -6.93 6.60
C PHE A 309 -16.67 -7.34 8.07
N LYS A 310 -17.07 -6.43 8.98
CA LYS A 310 -17.08 -6.70 10.43
C LYS A 310 -18.07 -7.80 10.83
N GLU A 311 -19.18 -7.94 10.11
CA GLU A 311 -20.11 -9.06 10.29
C GLU A 311 -19.44 -10.37 9.87
N ARG A 312 -18.80 -10.39 8.70
CA ARG A 312 -18.11 -11.57 8.15
C ARG A 312 -17.03 -12.12 9.09
N GLU A 313 -16.21 -11.24 9.67
CA GLU A 313 -15.18 -11.63 10.66
C GLU A 313 -15.76 -12.39 11.86
N LYS A 314 -17.04 -12.18 12.21
CA LYS A 314 -17.70 -12.90 13.31
C LYS A 314 -18.16 -14.31 12.92
N TYR A 315 -18.44 -14.56 11.65
CA TYR A 315 -19.05 -15.82 11.20
C TYR A 315 -18.04 -16.94 10.93
N ASP A 316 -16.73 -16.63 10.95
CA ASP A 316 -15.62 -17.55 10.66
C ASP A 316 -15.92 -18.45 9.46
N ILE A 317 -16.38 -17.81 8.37
CA ILE A 317 -16.93 -18.48 7.19
C ILE A 317 -15.88 -19.35 6.49
N TYR A 318 -14.60 -19.11 6.76
CA TYR A 318 -13.48 -19.72 6.05
C TYR A 318 -12.88 -20.97 6.72
N ASN A 319 -13.41 -21.43 7.86
CA ASN A 319 -12.81 -22.55 8.63
C ASN A 319 -13.77 -23.73 8.88
N LYS A 320 -14.82 -23.90 8.07
CA LYS A 320 -15.87 -24.90 8.29
C LYS A 320 -16.03 -25.84 7.11
N GLY A 321 -16.22 -27.14 7.36
CA GLY A 321 -16.47 -28.13 6.31
C GLY A 321 -17.67 -27.79 5.41
N VAL A 322 -17.65 -28.27 4.16
CA VAL A 322 -18.52 -27.83 3.03
C VAL A 322 -20.01 -27.63 3.37
N ASN A 323 -20.66 -28.56 4.09
CA ASN A 323 -22.08 -28.39 4.43
C ASN A 323 -22.31 -27.27 5.45
N SER A 324 -21.44 -27.18 6.44
CA SER A 324 -21.46 -26.09 7.43
C SER A 324 -21.09 -24.74 6.78
N PHE A 325 -20.21 -24.76 5.78
CA PHE A 325 -19.92 -23.59 4.95
C PHE A 325 -21.16 -23.09 4.21
N ILE A 326 -21.88 -23.96 3.49
CA ILE A 326 -23.08 -23.55 2.72
C ILE A 326 -24.16 -22.99 3.65
N GLU A 327 -24.42 -23.61 4.79
CA GLU A 327 -25.42 -23.12 5.74
C GLU A 327 -25.02 -21.77 6.37
N THR A 328 -23.75 -21.63 6.75
CA THR A 328 -23.21 -20.37 7.27
C THR A 328 -23.27 -19.29 6.19
N LEU A 329 -22.90 -19.61 4.95
CA LEU A 329 -22.92 -18.71 3.81
C LEU A 329 -24.35 -18.26 3.48
N VAL A 330 -25.30 -19.18 3.41
CA VAL A 330 -26.72 -18.85 3.18
C VAL A 330 -27.22 -17.91 4.26
N THR A 331 -26.96 -18.22 5.53
CA THR A 331 -27.37 -17.38 6.67
C THR A 331 -26.73 -15.99 6.59
N PHE A 332 -25.46 -15.92 6.22
CA PHE A 332 -24.72 -14.66 6.06
C PHE A 332 -25.27 -13.79 4.92
N LEU A 333 -25.68 -14.43 3.83
CA LEU A 333 -26.23 -13.77 2.64
C LEU A 333 -27.70 -13.36 2.78
N GLU A 334 -28.39 -13.76 3.84
CA GLU A 334 -29.78 -13.36 4.08
C GLU A 334 -29.92 -11.83 4.16
N ASN A 335 -30.90 -11.30 3.42
CA ASN A 335 -31.22 -9.87 3.34
C ASN A 335 -30.10 -9.01 2.70
N LYS A 336 -29.16 -9.62 1.97
CA LYS A 336 -28.14 -8.91 1.20
C LYS A 336 -28.56 -8.73 -0.27
N LYS A 337 -27.99 -7.74 -0.95
CA LYS A 337 -28.12 -7.51 -2.39
C LYS A 337 -27.02 -8.25 -3.13
N ILE A 338 -27.37 -9.28 -3.90
CA ILE A 338 -26.41 -10.22 -4.46
C ILE A 338 -26.52 -10.24 -5.99
N ILE A 339 -25.38 -10.33 -6.65
CA ILE A 339 -25.29 -10.73 -8.05
C ILE A 339 -24.73 -12.16 -8.10
N VAL A 340 -25.25 -12.96 -9.02
CA VAL A 340 -24.66 -14.25 -9.36
C VAL A 340 -24.07 -14.20 -10.77
N PHE A 341 -22.79 -14.51 -10.88
CA PHE A 341 -22.04 -14.53 -12.11
C PHE A 341 -21.62 -15.96 -12.44
N GLY A 342 -22.21 -16.55 -13.48
CA GLY A 342 -22.11 -17.95 -13.86
C GLY A 342 -23.12 -18.85 -13.15
N SER A 343 -23.05 -20.14 -13.46
CA SER A 343 -23.85 -21.17 -12.78
C SER A 343 -23.02 -22.45 -12.65
N ASN A 344 -22.86 -22.92 -11.41
CA ASN A 344 -22.40 -24.26 -11.08
C ASN A 344 -23.32 -24.89 -10.03
N ALA A 345 -23.05 -26.15 -9.67
CA ALA A 345 -23.81 -26.88 -8.68
C ALA A 345 -23.88 -26.15 -7.33
N TYR A 346 -22.78 -25.54 -6.88
CA TYR A 346 -22.72 -24.84 -5.60
C TYR A 346 -23.51 -23.54 -5.60
N THR A 347 -23.40 -22.70 -6.64
CA THR A 347 -24.24 -21.50 -6.75
C THR A 347 -25.72 -21.87 -6.83
N ASN A 348 -26.06 -22.96 -7.51
CA ASN A 348 -27.45 -23.43 -7.57
C ASN A 348 -27.93 -23.92 -6.20
N ILE A 349 -27.09 -24.61 -5.42
CA ILE A 349 -27.39 -25.03 -4.05
C ILE A 349 -27.58 -23.80 -3.14
N VAL A 350 -26.66 -22.84 -3.17
CA VAL A 350 -26.78 -21.59 -2.38
C VAL A 350 -28.07 -20.87 -2.76
N LEU A 351 -28.32 -20.64 -4.06
CA LEU A 351 -29.53 -19.99 -4.55
C LEU A 351 -30.82 -20.71 -4.13
N SER A 352 -30.82 -22.05 -4.13
CA SER A 352 -31.99 -22.84 -3.70
C SER A 352 -32.29 -22.73 -2.20
N LYS A 353 -31.28 -22.34 -1.40
CA LYS A 353 -31.39 -22.22 0.06
C LYS A 353 -31.58 -20.78 0.53
N LEU A 354 -31.36 -19.77 -0.33
CA LEU A 354 -31.58 -18.37 0.04
C LEU A 354 -33.06 -18.08 0.26
N LYS A 355 -33.39 -17.40 1.36
CA LYS A 355 -34.75 -16.97 1.66
C LYS A 355 -35.23 -15.93 0.64
N PRO A 356 -36.56 -15.82 0.39
CA PRO A 356 -37.13 -14.81 -0.51
C PRO A 356 -36.80 -13.35 -0.16
N SER A 357 -36.38 -13.08 1.09
CA SER A 357 -35.95 -11.76 1.53
C SER A 357 -34.55 -11.36 1.02
N THR A 358 -33.81 -12.29 0.41
CA THR A 358 -32.52 -12.01 -0.23
C THR A 358 -32.74 -11.44 -1.63
N GLU A 359 -32.20 -10.25 -1.89
CA GLU A 359 -32.41 -9.56 -3.17
C GLU A 359 -31.37 -10.03 -4.18
N ILE A 360 -31.75 -11.00 -5.03
CA ILE A 360 -30.93 -11.42 -6.18
C ILE A 360 -31.24 -10.48 -7.35
N VAL A 361 -30.29 -9.59 -7.65
CA VAL A 361 -30.54 -8.52 -8.62
C VAL A 361 -30.21 -8.94 -10.06
N MET A 362 -29.25 -9.86 -10.23
CA MET A 362 -28.79 -10.28 -11.56
C MET A 362 -28.19 -11.68 -11.52
N VAL A 363 -28.50 -12.48 -12.54
CA VAL A 363 -27.84 -13.78 -12.81
C VAL A 363 -27.28 -13.77 -14.23
N ILE A 364 -25.96 -13.73 -14.37
CA ILE A 364 -25.29 -13.71 -15.68
C ILE A 364 -24.86 -15.15 -16.00
N LYS A 365 -25.48 -15.81 -16.98
CA LYS A 365 -25.25 -17.25 -17.25
C LYS A 365 -24.27 -17.56 -18.40
N ASP A 366 -23.76 -16.57 -19.13
CA ASP A 366 -22.90 -16.78 -20.31
C ASP A 366 -21.63 -15.91 -20.25
N ASP A 367 -20.48 -16.54 -20.48
CA ASP A 367 -19.14 -15.95 -20.45
C ASP A 367 -18.89 -14.97 -21.61
N ARG A 368 -19.73 -14.96 -22.65
CA ARG A 368 -19.48 -14.24 -23.92
C ARG A 368 -20.08 -12.83 -24.01
N CYS A 369 -20.78 -12.32 -22.98
CA CYS A 369 -21.55 -11.09 -23.13
C CYS A 369 -20.84 -9.84 -22.57
N ARG A 370 -20.05 -9.15 -23.42
CA ARG A 370 -19.34 -7.90 -23.06
C ARG A 370 -20.26 -6.80 -22.49
N THR A 371 -21.50 -6.70 -22.97
CA THR A 371 -22.49 -5.71 -22.54
C THR A 371 -22.89 -5.85 -21.07
N ASN A 372 -22.91 -7.08 -20.54
CA ASN A 372 -23.27 -7.33 -19.14
C ASN A 372 -22.18 -6.85 -18.17
N TYR A 373 -20.91 -6.79 -18.60
CA TYR A 373 -19.81 -6.29 -17.76
C TYR A 373 -19.88 -4.78 -17.54
N LYS A 374 -20.23 -4.00 -18.56
CA LYS A 374 -20.37 -2.55 -18.42
C LYS A 374 -21.47 -2.20 -17.41
N ILE A 375 -22.62 -2.89 -17.50
CA ILE A 375 -23.74 -2.72 -16.56
C ILE A 375 -23.34 -3.15 -15.14
N LEU A 376 -22.62 -4.28 -15.00
CA LEU A 376 -22.07 -4.72 -13.72
C LEU A 376 -21.19 -3.64 -13.09
N LEU A 377 -20.25 -3.08 -13.87
CA LEU A 377 -19.31 -2.05 -13.42
C LEU A 377 -19.98 -0.74 -13.05
N GLU A 378 -20.99 -0.32 -13.82
CA GLU A 378 -21.74 0.90 -13.55
C GLU A 378 -22.49 0.84 -12.23
N ASN A 379 -22.92 -0.37 -11.83
CA ASN A 379 -23.78 -0.62 -10.68
C ASN A 379 -23.07 -1.32 -9.51
N ILE A 380 -21.78 -1.65 -9.63
CA ILE A 380 -21.01 -2.47 -8.67
C ILE A 380 -21.02 -1.91 -7.22
N LEU A 381 -21.26 -0.61 -7.07
CA LEU A 381 -21.33 0.06 -5.78
C LEU A 381 -22.62 -0.21 -5.01
N TYR A 382 -23.68 -0.68 -5.68
CA TYR A 382 -25.01 -0.90 -5.08
C TYR A 382 -25.22 -2.32 -4.54
N TYR A 383 -24.31 -3.25 -4.85
CA TYR A 383 -24.37 -4.65 -4.44
C TYR A 383 -23.48 -4.94 -3.23
N ASP A 384 -23.91 -5.90 -2.41
CA ASP A 384 -23.16 -6.39 -1.25
C ASP A 384 -22.13 -7.45 -1.68
N TYR A 385 -22.55 -8.42 -2.49
CA TYR A 385 -21.74 -9.58 -2.88
C TYR A 385 -21.92 -9.95 -4.36
N ILE A 386 -20.88 -10.52 -4.96
CA ILE A 386 -20.95 -11.27 -6.22
C ILE A 386 -20.60 -12.72 -5.91
N LEU A 387 -21.53 -13.63 -6.16
CA LEU A 387 -21.27 -15.06 -6.17
C LEU A 387 -20.76 -15.45 -7.54
N VAL A 388 -19.58 -16.07 -7.61
CA VAL A 388 -19.02 -16.55 -8.88
C VAL A 388 -19.16 -18.06 -8.96
N GLY A 389 -19.93 -18.48 -9.96
CA GLY A 389 -20.31 -19.86 -10.23
C GLY A 389 -19.58 -20.51 -11.40
N ILE A 390 -18.37 -20.07 -11.74
CA ILE A 390 -17.65 -20.53 -12.93
C ILE A 390 -16.43 -21.34 -12.50
N LYS A 391 -16.04 -22.36 -13.29
CA LYS A 391 -14.83 -23.12 -13.02
C LYS A 391 -13.57 -22.24 -13.14
N PRO A 392 -12.55 -22.39 -12.27
CA PRO A 392 -11.31 -21.62 -12.34
C PRO A 392 -10.59 -21.67 -13.70
N GLU A 393 -10.73 -22.76 -14.48
CA GLU A 393 -10.09 -22.93 -15.78
C GLU A 393 -10.85 -22.26 -16.94
N ALA A 394 -12.18 -22.14 -16.83
CA ALA A 394 -13.00 -21.32 -17.74
C ALA A 394 -12.80 -19.81 -17.48
N PHE A 395 -12.16 -19.50 -16.35
CA PHE A 395 -11.81 -18.15 -15.92
C PHE A 395 -10.54 -17.61 -16.60
N THR A 396 -10.05 -18.15 -17.72
CA THR A 396 -8.71 -17.80 -18.27
C THR A 396 -8.73 -16.68 -19.32
N GLU A 397 -9.78 -16.57 -20.14
CA GLU A 397 -9.97 -15.44 -21.08
C GLU A 397 -10.75 -14.29 -20.41
N THR A 398 -11.77 -14.65 -19.62
CA THR A 398 -12.51 -13.76 -18.72
C THR A 398 -11.63 -13.31 -17.54
N LYS A 399 -10.50 -14.00 -17.29
CA LYS A 399 -9.49 -13.64 -16.29
C LYS A 399 -9.10 -12.21 -16.49
N ASP A 400 -8.49 -11.82 -17.59
CA ASP A 400 -7.71 -10.59 -17.57
C ASP A 400 -8.62 -9.36 -17.44
N ILE A 401 -9.81 -9.36 -18.04
CA ILE A 401 -10.74 -8.23 -17.89
C ILE A 401 -11.41 -8.21 -16.50
N LEU A 402 -12.02 -9.31 -16.02
CA LEU A 402 -12.69 -9.33 -14.72
C LEU A 402 -11.71 -9.45 -13.55
N ARG A 403 -10.52 -9.99 -13.72
CA ARG A 403 -9.43 -10.02 -12.73
C ARG A 403 -8.75 -8.67 -12.70
N ASP A 404 -8.42 -8.01 -13.79
CA ASP A 404 -7.80 -6.66 -13.69
C ASP A 404 -8.84 -5.67 -13.12
N ILE A 405 -10.12 -5.90 -13.37
CA ILE A 405 -11.21 -5.14 -12.74
C ILE A 405 -11.48 -5.56 -11.28
N LEU A 406 -11.58 -6.85 -10.94
CA LEU A 406 -11.95 -7.32 -9.58
C LEU A 406 -10.75 -7.60 -8.67
N LYS A 407 -9.64 -8.17 -9.15
CA LYS A 407 -8.38 -8.31 -8.39
C LYS A 407 -7.72 -6.97 -8.12
N GLU A 408 -7.88 -5.93 -8.93
CA GLU A 408 -7.24 -4.64 -8.65
C GLU A 408 -8.19 -3.61 -8.05
N GLN A 409 -9.48 -3.61 -8.39
CA GLN A 409 -10.46 -2.75 -7.70
C GLN A 409 -11.01 -3.33 -6.40
N GLY A 410 -10.82 -4.63 -6.12
CA GLY A 410 -11.26 -5.35 -4.90
C GLY A 410 -12.66 -4.95 -4.42
N THR A 411 -13.51 -4.55 -5.34
CA THR A 411 -14.71 -3.74 -5.10
C THR A 411 -15.79 -4.56 -4.42
N ILE A 412 -15.73 -5.88 -4.59
CA ILE A 412 -16.68 -6.87 -4.14
C ILE A 412 -15.93 -8.16 -3.80
N GLU A 413 -16.31 -8.77 -2.69
CA GLU A 413 -15.86 -10.10 -2.32
C GLU A 413 -16.45 -11.13 -3.28
N VAL A 414 -15.58 -11.75 -4.07
CA VAL A 414 -15.94 -12.87 -4.94
C VAL A 414 -15.94 -14.13 -4.09
N ILE A 415 -17.13 -14.65 -3.79
CA ILE A 415 -17.25 -15.94 -3.13
C ILE A 415 -17.15 -17.00 -4.21
N ASN A 416 -15.94 -17.55 -4.37
CA ASN A 416 -15.70 -18.65 -5.29
C ASN A 416 -16.32 -19.92 -4.71
N CYS A 417 -17.45 -20.33 -5.28
CA CYS A 417 -18.16 -21.53 -4.82
C CYS A 417 -17.49 -22.83 -5.30
N TYR A 418 -16.30 -22.78 -5.92
CA TYR A 418 -15.60 -23.94 -6.48
C TYR A 418 -14.47 -24.50 -5.61
N ASP A 419 -13.96 -23.74 -4.64
CA ASP A 419 -12.85 -24.22 -3.81
C ASP A 419 -13.33 -25.26 -2.80
N LYS A 420 -12.95 -26.52 -3.04
CA LYS A 420 -13.05 -27.62 -2.05
C LYS A 420 -12.07 -27.47 -0.87
N HIS A 421 -11.31 -26.38 -0.85
CA HIS A 421 -10.28 -26.04 0.14
C HIS A 421 -10.51 -24.67 0.81
N ILE A 422 -11.77 -24.23 0.91
CA ILE A 422 -12.17 -23.32 2.00
C ILE A 422 -12.47 -24.18 3.23
#